data_AF-A0A0K8R791-F1
#
_entry.id   AF-A0A0K8R791-F1
#
_cell.length_a   1.000
_cell.length_b   1.000
_cell.length_c   1.000
_cell.angle_alpha   90.00
_cell.angle_beta   90.00
_cell.angle_gamma   90.00
#
_symmetry.space_group_name_H-M   'P 1'
#
loop_
_entity.id
_entity.type
_entity.pdbx_description
1 polymer ?
#
loop_
_entity_poly.entity_id
_entity_poly.type
_entity_poly.pdbx_seq_one_letter_code
_entity_poly.pdbx_strand_id
1 'polypeptide(L)'
;MKLLLIAVVISIHTTGFLTTAEVRCQPLYNGGRGGAGGRNVQEKWSFNPRTNHCETVMVQYNCRRSDNCFDTEDECEDDCDPTTQLFKQELKN
;
A
#
# COMPACT_ATOMS: atom_id res chain seq x y z
N MET A 1 26.87 -23.12 14.58
CA MET A 1 26.02 -23.36 13.37
C MET A 1 24.53 -23.11 13.61
N LYS A 2 23.97 -23.29 14.81
CA LYS A 2 22.55 -22.99 15.11
C LYS A 2 22.17 -21.51 14.98
N LEU A 3 23.06 -20.59 15.35
CA LEU A 3 22.82 -19.14 15.23
C LEU A 3 22.65 -18.66 13.78
N LEU A 4 23.38 -19.27 12.84
CA LEU A 4 23.28 -18.93 11.41
C LEU A 4 21.92 -19.35 10.83
N LEU A 5 21.38 -20.50 11.27
CA LEU A 5 20.06 -20.97 10.85
C LEU A 5 18.95 -20.06 11.37
N ILE A 6 19.06 -19.61 12.62
CA ILE A 6 18.09 -18.67 13.22
C ILE A 6 18.13 -17.32 12.48
N ALA A 7 19.32 -16.78 12.18
CA ALA A 7 19.46 -15.53 11.44
C ALA A 7 18.86 -15.63 10.03
N VAL A 8 19.12 -16.71 9.30
CA VAL A 8 18.56 -16.94 7.96
C VAL A 8 17.02 -17.04 8.01
N VAL A 9 16.47 -17.74 9.00
CA VAL A 9 15.01 -17.86 9.17
C VAL A 9 14.37 -16.49 9.44
N ILE A 10 14.96 -15.68 10.33
CA ILE A 10 14.46 -14.32 10.62
C ILE A 10 14.52 -13.45 9.36
N SER A 11 15.63 -13.49 8.60
CA SER A 11 15.77 -12.72 7.36
C SER A 11 14.74 -13.10 6.28
N ILE A 12 14.34 -14.37 6.19
CA ILE A 12 13.32 -14.81 5.22
C ILE A 12 11.92 -14.34 5.63
N HIS A 13 11.61 -14.33 6.92
CA HIS A 13 10.29 -13.89 7.41
C HIS A 13 10.11 -12.38 7.27
N THR A 14 11.16 -11.60 7.51
CA THR A 14 11.10 -10.13 7.35
C THR A 14 11.04 -9.72 5.89
N THR A 15 11.82 -10.37 5.01
CA THR A 15 11.82 -10.07 3.57
C THR A 15 10.52 -10.48 2.89
N GLY A 16 9.99 -11.68 3.17
CA GLY A 16 8.75 -12.16 2.57
C GLY A 16 7.53 -11.28 2.88
N PHE A 17 7.41 -10.76 4.12
CA PHE A 17 6.27 -9.93 4.50
C PHE A 17 6.32 -8.52 3.89
N LEU A 18 7.48 -7.87 3.92
CA LEU A 18 7.67 -6.54 3.33
C LEU A 18 7.32 -6.55 1.83
N THR A 19 7.69 -7.61 1.12
CA THR A 19 7.40 -7.72 -0.33
C THR A 19 5.91 -7.84 -0.65
N THR A 20 5.10 -8.48 0.21
CA THR A 20 3.65 -8.62 -0.04
C THR A 20 2.87 -7.31 0.08
N ALA A 21 3.25 -6.43 1.02
CA ALA A 21 2.67 -5.09 1.12
C ALA A 21 3.14 -4.22 -0.06
N GLU A 22 4.42 -4.31 -0.41
CA GLU A 22 5.02 -3.57 -1.53
C GLU A 22 4.33 -3.85 -2.87
N VAL A 23 3.96 -5.11 -3.15
CA VAL A 23 3.31 -5.51 -4.41
C VAL A 23 1.89 -4.92 -4.57
N ARG A 24 1.17 -4.64 -3.47
CA ARG A 24 -0.20 -4.08 -3.54
C ARG A 24 -0.24 -2.56 -3.59
N CYS A 25 0.78 -1.92 -3.04
CA CYS A 25 0.83 -0.47 -2.82
C CYS A 25 1.73 0.24 -3.84
N GLN A 26 2.13 -0.47 -4.90
CA GLN A 26 2.91 0.06 -6.01
C GLN A 26 2.38 -0.46 -7.34
N PRO A 27 2.33 0.36 -8.40
CA PRO A 27 2.68 1.79 -8.43
C PRO A 27 1.60 2.68 -7.78
N LEU A 28 1.87 3.99 -7.66
CA LEU A 28 0.81 4.99 -7.40
C LEU A 28 -0.32 4.80 -8.41
N TYR A 29 -1.55 4.78 -7.94
CA TYR A 29 -2.71 4.57 -8.80
C TYR A 29 -2.77 5.64 -9.90
N ASN A 30 -2.91 5.19 -11.15
CA ASN A 30 -2.83 6.03 -12.35
C ASN A 30 -4.15 6.09 -13.13
N GLY A 31 -5.27 5.72 -12.52
CA GLY A 31 -6.53 5.50 -13.22
C GLY A 31 -7.46 6.71 -13.30
N GLY A 32 -7.26 7.50 -14.35
CA GLY A 32 -8.29 8.39 -14.92
C GLY A 32 -7.99 9.87 -14.74
N ARG A 33 -7.26 10.48 -15.69
CA ARG A 33 -7.22 11.94 -15.81
C ARG A 33 -8.63 12.44 -16.07
N GLY A 34 -9.13 13.33 -15.20
CA GLY A 34 -10.32 14.14 -15.51
C GLY A 34 -10.07 14.87 -16.83
N GLY A 35 -10.75 14.44 -17.90
CA GLY A 35 -10.69 15.12 -19.18
C GLY A 35 -11.45 16.45 -19.11
N ALA A 36 -11.16 17.37 -20.03
CA ALA A 36 -11.77 18.70 -20.11
C ALA A 36 -13.31 18.73 -20.22
N GLY A 37 -13.98 17.58 -20.39
CA GLY A 37 -15.43 17.43 -20.51
C GLY A 37 -16.17 17.12 -19.20
N GLY A 38 -15.53 17.19 -18.02
CA GLY A 38 -16.23 17.07 -16.74
C GLY A 38 -16.80 15.68 -16.44
N ARG A 39 -16.15 14.60 -16.89
CA ARG A 39 -16.54 13.25 -16.44
C ARG A 39 -16.39 13.18 -14.92
N ASN A 40 -17.46 12.78 -14.22
CA ASN A 40 -17.50 12.65 -12.76
C ASN A 40 -16.38 11.69 -12.30
N VAL A 41 -15.27 12.26 -11.87
CA VAL A 41 -14.20 11.55 -11.17
C VAL A 41 -14.48 11.65 -9.67
N GLN A 42 -14.25 10.57 -8.96
CA GLN A 42 -14.34 10.52 -7.50
C GLN A 42 -12.94 10.66 -6.92
N GLU A 43 -12.80 11.47 -5.88
CA GLU A 43 -11.59 11.48 -5.07
C GLU A 43 -11.50 10.18 -4.27
N LYS A 44 -10.31 9.58 -4.27
CA LYS A 44 -9.93 8.34 -3.58
C LYS A 44 -8.50 8.49 -3.05
N TRP A 45 -8.02 7.46 -2.37
CA TRP A 45 -6.68 7.44 -1.78
C TRP A 45 -5.81 6.36 -2.42
N SER A 46 -4.52 6.65 -2.55
CA SER A 46 -3.52 5.73 -3.09
C SER A 46 -2.18 5.96 -2.42
N PHE A 47 -1.45 4.89 -2.14
CA PHE A 47 -0.13 5.00 -1.55
C PHE A 47 0.89 5.43 -2.61
N ASN A 48 1.61 6.52 -2.34
CA ASN A 48 2.69 6.99 -3.20
C ASN A 48 4.04 6.51 -2.64
N PRO A 49 4.70 5.51 -3.25
CA PRO A 49 5.99 5.01 -2.76
C PRO A 49 7.13 6.02 -2.88
N ARG A 50 6.95 7.12 -3.62
CA ARG A 50 7.97 8.18 -3.74
C ARG A 50 7.97 9.11 -2.54
N THR A 51 6.79 9.41 -2.01
CA THR A 51 6.61 10.27 -0.83
C THR A 51 6.45 9.44 0.44
N ASN A 52 6.19 8.14 0.31
CA ASN A 52 5.93 7.20 1.40
C ASN A 52 4.68 7.57 2.21
N HIS A 53 3.66 8.12 1.54
CA HIS A 53 2.40 8.58 2.13
C HIS A 53 1.21 8.23 1.23
N CYS A 54 0.03 8.16 1.83
CA CYS A 54 -1.23 8.09 1.08
C CYS A 54 -1.58 9.48 0.53
N GLU A 55 -1.92 9.53 -0.76
CA GLU A 55 -2.23 10.76 -1.48
C GLU A 55 -3.57 10.63 -2.20
N THR A 56 -4.26 11.77 -2.40
CA THR A 56 -5.52 11.79 -3.11
C THR A 56 -5.32 11.57 -4.61
N VAL A 57 -6.16 10.73 -5.21
CA VAL A 57 -6.18 10.42 -6.63
C VAL A 57 -7.60 10.54 -7.18
N MET A 58 -7.71 10.91 -8.46
CA MET A 58 -9.00 10.99 -9.14
C MET A 58 -9.30 9.68 -9.86
N VAL A 59 -10.49 9.12 -9.62
CA VAL A 59 -10.88 7.79 -10.10
C VAL A 59 -12.18 7.84 -10.88
N GLN A 60 -12.21 7.20 -12.04
CA GLN A 60 -13.33 7.29 -12.95
C GLN A 60 -14.31 6.11 -12.91
N TYR A 61 -13.83 4.88 -12.71
CA TYR A 61 -14.71 3.72 -12.73
C TYR A 61 -14.19 2.53 -11.91
N ASN A 62 -12.89 2.23 -11.98
CA ASN A 62 -12.31 1.06 -11.31
C ASN A 62 -11.35 1.51 -10.22
N CYS A 63 -11.80 1.45 -8.97
CA CYS A 63 -10.96 1.59 -7.79
C CYS A 63 -10.97 0.24 -7.08
N ARG A 64 -9.85 -0.49 -7.13
CA ARG A 64 -9.70 -1.73 -6.38
C ARG A 64 -8.52 -1.59 -5.44
N ARG A 65 -8.66 -2.19 -4.27
CA ARG A 65 -7.58 -2.32 -3.28
C ARG A 65 -6.31 -2.96 -3.87
N SER A 66 -6.48 -3.95 -4.76
CA SER A 66 -5.38 -4.59 -5.50
C SER A 66 -4.62 -3.65 -6.43
N ASP A 67 -5.24 -2.56 -6.82
CA ASP A 67 -4.73 -1.58 -7.77
C ASP A 67 -4.19 -0.35 -7.00
N ASN A 68 -3.94 -0.47 -5.69
CA ASN A 68 -3.53 0.63 -4.81
C ASN A 68 -4.56 1.78 -4.76
N CYS A 69 -5.85 1.44 -4.63
CA CYS A 69 -6.93 2.42 -4.61
C CYS A 69 -7.93 2.14 -3.48
N PHE A 70 -8.18 3.16 -2.66
CA PHE A 70 -8.90 3.06 -1.39
C PHE A 70 -9.95 4.16 -1.25
N ASP A 71 -10.99 3.90 -0.46
CA ASP A 71 -12.08 4.86 -0.24
C ASP A 71 -11.72 5.96 0.77
N THR A 72 -10.84 5.66 1.72
CA THR A 72 -10.39 6.59 2.78
C THR A 72 -8.87 6.56 2.94
N GLU A 73 -8.32 7.62 3.55
CA GLU A 73 -6.90 7.70 3.92
C GLU A 73 -6.55 6.60 4.91
N ASP A 74 -7.35 6.44 5.97
CA ASP A 74 -7.16 5.38 6.97
C ASP A 74 -7.07 3.99 6.34
N GLU A 75 -7.93 3.66 5.36
CA GLU A 75 -7.86 2.36 4.67
C GLU A 75 -6.57 2.19 3.85
N CYS A 76 -6.06 3.28 3.28
CA CYS A 76 -4.82 3.27 2.54
C CYS A 76 -3.62 3.10 3.50
N GLU A 77 -3.55 3.87 4.59
CA GLU A 77 -2.48 3.75 5.58
C GLU A 77 -2.51 2.38 6.25
N ASP A 78 -3.70 1.91 6.64
CA ASP A 78 -3.90 0.63 7.27
C ASP A 78 -3.35 -0.53 6.42
N ASP A 79 -3.48 -0.46 5.08
CA ASP A 79 -3.00 -1.49 4.17
C ASP A 79 -1.56 -1.27 3.67
N CYS A 80 -1.12 -0.03 3.53
CA CYS A 80 0.11 0.32 2.81
C CYS A 80 1.18 1.02 3.64
N ASP A 81 0.84 1.71 4.73
CA ASP A 81 1.82 2.42 5.54
C ASP A 81 2.75 1.44 6.27
N PRO A 82 4.07 1.48 6.03
CA PRO A 82 5.00 0.53 6.65
C PRO A 82 4.98 0.60 8.17
N THR A 83 4.76 1.78 8.74
CA THR A 83 4.77 2.00 10.20
C THR A 83 3.57 1.31 10.84
N THR A 84 2.39 1.49 10.26
CA THR A 84 1.13 0.85 10.66
C THR A 84 1.21 -0.66 10.54
N GLN A 85 1.79 -1.16 9.45
CA GLN A 85 2.02 -2.60 9.28
C GLN A 85 2.95 -3.19 10.35
N LEU A 86 4.00 -2.48 10.73
CA LEU A 86 4.90 -2.90 11.82
C LEU A 86 4.16 -2.97 13.16
N PHE A 87 3.41 -1.93 13.52
CA PHE A 87 2.65 -1.92 14.77
C PHE A 87 1.60 -3.05 14.81
N LYS A 88 0.92 -3.33 13.70
CA LYS A 88 -0.02 -4.47 13.60
C LYS A 88 0.65 -5.81 13.87
N GLN A 89 1.93 -5.97 13.52
CA GLN A 89 2.67 -7.19 13.81
C GLN A 89 3.06 -7.28 15.28
N GLU A 90 3.56 -6.18 15.85
CA GLU A 90 3.92 -6.12 17.26
C GLU A 90 2.72 -6.44 18.17
N LEU A 91 1.53 -5.97 17.82
CA LEU A 91 0.30 -6.26 18.56
C LEU A 91 -0.21 -7.70 18.40
N LYS A 92 0.26 -8.43 17.37
CA LYS A 92 -0.12 -9.84 17.13
C LYS A 92 0.84 -10.82 17.81
N ASN A 93 1.99 -10.35 18.28
CA ASN A 93 3.02 -11.14 18.96
C ASN A 93 2.88 -11.05 20.49
#